data_AF-A0A957CP82-F1
#
_entry.id   AF-A0A957CP82-F1
#
_cell.length_a   1.000
_cell.length_b   1.000
_cell.length_c   1.000
_cell.angle_alpha   90.00
_cell.angle_beta   90.00
_cell.angle_gamma   90.00
#
_symmetry.space_group_name_H-M   'P 1'
#
loop_
_entity.id
_entity.type
_entity.pdbx_description
1 polymer ?
#
loop_
_entity_poly.entity_id
_entity_poly.type
_entity_poly.pdbx_seq_one_letter_code
_entity_poly.pdbx_strand_id
1 'polypeptide(L)'
;MKQKFILFLTLLLSGRAMTLAFITRAGGLNPGDPPAAWLMPLVGDAVVGLTGLLLLFLMIRKTGLWVWTAVIVWNSVAIWDALSAFIIHTTNPWPEFFMIRLFGSAMFFAAAGIHLIIIFLASQPDVKMQFLKRLDSQVA
;
A
#
# COMPACT_ATOMS: atom_id res chain seq x y z
N MET A 1 -21.03 3.32 -0.34
CA MET A 1 -19.98 4.35 -0.54
C MET A 1 -18.64 3.94 0.04
N LYS A 2 -18.58 3.41 1.28
CA LYS A 2 -17.33 2.98 1.94
C LYS A 2 -16.48 2.00 1.12
N GLN A 3 -17.09 1.00 0.48
CA GLN A 3 -16.37 0.07 -0.40
C GLN A 3 -15.71 0.76 -1.59
N LYS A 4 -16.41 1.68 -2.27
CA LYS A 4 -15.84 2.49 -3.36
C LYS A 4 -14.66 3.33 -2.88
N PHE A 5 -14.74 3.83 -1.65
CA PHE A 5 -13.65 4.57 -1.03
C PHE A 5 -12.44 3.67 -0.71
N ILE A 6 -12.66 2.47 -0.16
CA ILE A 6 -11.59 1.46 0.01
C ILE A 6 -10.90 1.13 -1.32
N LEU A 7 -11.69 0.92 -2.38
CA LEU A 7 -11.16 0.66 -3.73
C LEU A 7 -10.31 1.83 -4.23
N PHE A 8 -10.80 3.07 -4.07
CA PHE A 8 -10.06 4.27 -4.43
C PHE A 8 -8.74 4.40 -3.65
N LEU A 9 -8.77 4.22 -2.32
CA LEU A 9 -7.56 4.30 -1.49
C LEU A 9 -6.55 3.20 -1.85
N THR A 10 -7.02 1.99 -2.15
CA THR A 10 -6.16 0.88 -2.60
C THR A 10 -5.51 1.21 -3.95
N LEU A 11 -6.26 1.81 -4.87
CA LEU A 11 -5.73 2.29 -6.14
C LEU A 11 -4.70 3.42 -5.94
N LEU A 12 -4.97 4.37 -5.07
CA LEU A 12 -4.02 5.44 -4.72
C LEU A 12 -2.69 4.86 -4.19
N LEU A 13 -2.77 3.88 -3.29
CA LEU A 13 -1.61 3.20 -2.73
C LEU A 13 -0.85 2.36 -3.76
N SER A 14 -1.49 1.92 -4.85
CA SER A 14 -0.80 1.23 -5.95
C SER A 14 0.26 2.11 -6.63
N GLY A 15 0.13 3.45 -6.50
CA GLY A 15 1.13 4.40 -6.98
C GLY A 15 2.54 4.19 -6.39
N ARG A 16 2.65 3.51 -5.25
CA ARG A 16 3.95 3.09 -4.67
C ARG A 16 4.77 2.22 -5.61
N ALA A 17 4.14 1.59 -6.62
CA ALA A 17 4.83 0.83 -7.67
C ALA A 17 5.83 1.69 -8.47
N MET A 18 5.72 3.02 -8.43
CA MET A 18 6.69 3.90 -9.06
C MET A 18 8.13 3.71 -8.56
N THR A 19 8.30 3.13 -7.37
CA THR A 19 9.61 2.83 -6.79
C THR A 19 10.44 1.84 -7.61
N LEU A 20 9.79 1.05 -8.47
CA LEU A 20 10.44 0.19 -9.47
C LEU A 20 11.49 0.95 -10.30
N ALA A 21 11.25 2.23 -10.59
CA ALA A 21 12.16 3.07 -11.37
C ALA A 21 13.51 3.32 -10.66
N PHE A 22 13.61 3.04 -9.36
CA PHE A 22 14.80 3.34 -8.54
C PHE A 22 15.50 2.09 -8.00
N ILE A 23 14.87 0.90 -8.04
CA ILE A 23 15.44 -0.33 -7.47
C ILE A 23 16.80 -0.67 -8.07
N THR A 24 16.94 -0.59 -9.40
CA THR A 24 18.20 -0.92 -10.09
C THR A 24 19.33 0.08 -9.85
N ARG A 25 19.00 1.24 -9.26
CA ARG A 25 19.94 2.34 -8.96
C ARG A 25 20.37 2.35 -7.50
N ALA A 26 19.73 1.56 -6.63
CA ALA A 26 20.05 1.55 -5.21
C ALA A 26 21.50 1.11 -4.98
N GLY A 27 22.27 1.94 -4.27
CA GLY A 27 23.71 1.76 -4.06
C GLY A 27 24.59 2.24 -5.23
N GLY A 28 24.00 2.92 -6.22
CA GLY A 28 24.73 3.55 -7.32
C GLY A 28 25.57 4.76 -6.89
N LEU A 29 26.45 5.20 -7.80
CA LEU A 29 27.39 6.31 -7.56
C LEU A 29 26.97 7.62 -8.26
N ASN A 30 25.85 7.63 -8.98
CA ASN A 30 25.43 8.82 -9.72
C ASN A 30 24.63 9.78 -8.82
N PRO A 31 24.62 11.08 -9.15
CA PRO A 31 23.75 12.04 -8.47
C PRO A 31 22.29 11.59 -8.47
N GLY A 32 21.67 11.60 -7.29
CA GLY A 32 20.27 11.19 -7.12
C GLY A 32 20.05 9.69 -7.03
N ASP A 33 21.08 8.84 -7.09
CA ASP A 33 20.93 7.40 -6.80
C ASP A 33 20.54 7.19 -5.32
N PRO A 34 19.64 6.23 -5.02
CA PRO A 34 19.32 5.89 -3.65
C PRO A 34 20.52 5.28 -2.92
N PRO A 35 20.74 5.58 -1.64
CA PRO A 35 21.68 4.81 -0.82
C PRO A 35 21.32 3.32 -0.80
N ALA A 36 22.31 2.43 -0.64
CA ALA A 36 22.08 0.98 -0.65
C ALA A 36 21.02 0.51 0.36
N ALA A 37 20.93 1.16 1.53
CA ALA A 37 19.93 0.87 2.56
C ALA A 37 18.48 1.05 2.09
N TRP A 38 18.24 1.83 1.02
CA TRP A 38 16.92 2.04 0.43
C TRP A 38 16.42 0.89 -0.45
N LEU A 39 17.27 -0.08 -0.78
CA LEU A 39 16.87 -1.18 -1.64
C LEU A 39 15.62 -1.90 -1.09
N MET A 40 15.61 -2.22 0.20
CA MET A 40 14.47 -2.93 0.80
C MET A 40 13.19 -2.09 0.87
N PRO A 41 13.21 -0.81 1.31
CA PRO A 41 12.06 0.09 1.19
C PRO A 41 11.51 0.20 -0.24
N LEU A 42 12.38 0.35 -1.24
CA LEU A 42 11.97 0.47 -2.64
C LEU A 42 11.31 -0.82 -3.15
N VAL A 43 11.89 -1.98 -2.81
CA VAL A 43 11.30 -3.28 -3.15
C VAL A 43 9.96 -3.46 -2.44
N GLY A 44 9.86 -3.11 -1.16
CA GLY A 44 8.64 -3.18 -0.37
C GLY A 44 7.52 -2.31 -0.95
N ASP A 45 7.82 -1.04 -1.23
CA ASP A 45 6.93 -0.11 -1.93
C ASP A 45 6.46 -0.64 -3.27
N ALA A 46 7.36 -1.23 -4.06
CA ALA A 46 7.04 -1.79 -5.37
C ALA A 46 6.12 -3.01 -5.26
N VAL A 47 6.42 -3.92 -4.32
CA VAL A 47 5.60 -5.11 -4.05
C VAL A 47 4.23 -4.69 -3.57
N VAL A 48 4.12 -3.78 -2.60
CA VAL A 48 2.84 -3.22 -2.14
C VAL A 48 2.11 -2.59 -3.33
N GLY A 49 2.78 -1.73 -4.10
CA GLY A 49 2.19 -1.05 -5.23
C GLY A 49 1.56 -2.01 -6.25
N LEU A 50 2.33 -2.98 -6.72
CA LEU A 50 1.90 -3.97 -7.72
C LEU A 50 0.82 -4.91 -7.18
N THR A 51 1.01 -5.45 -5.97
CA THR A 51 0.04 -6.37 -5.36
C THR A 51 -1.23 -5.65 -4.90
N GLY A 52 -1.20 -4.33 -4.74
CA GLY A 52 -2.39 -3.51 -4.52
C GLY A 52 -3.38 -3.56 -5.68
N LEU A 53 -2.89 -3.64 -6.93
CA LEU A 53 -3.75 -3.84 -8.10
C LEU A 53 -4.40 -5.23 -8.12
N LEU A 54 -3.64 -6.25 -7.70
CA LEU A 54 -4.18 -7.61 -7.54
C LEU A 54 -5.24 -7.63 -6.42
N LEU A 55 -4.97 -7.00 -5.28
CA LEU A 55 -5.93 -6.89 -4.18
C LEU A 55 -7.19 -6.15 -4.63
N LEU A 56 -7.06 -5.06 -5.38
CA LEU A 56 -8.18 -4.33 -5.99
C LEU A 56 -9.03 -5.25 -6.86
N PHE A 57 -8.41 -6.02 -7.75
CA PHE A 57 -9.09 -7.02 -8.57
C PHE A 57 -9.83 -8.06 -7.72
N LEU A 58 -9.19 -8.58 -6.67
CA LEU A 58 -9.80 -9.54 -5.75
C LEU A 58 -11.04 -8.96 -5.05
N MET A 59 -10.97 -7.73 -4.54
CA MET A 59 -12.10 -7.06 -3.88
C MET A 59 -13.28 -6.80 -4.82
N ILE A 60 -13.04 -6.65 -6.12
CA ILE A 60 -14.10 -6.43 -7.12
C ILE A 60 -14.72 -7.75 -7.59
N ARG A 61 -13.88 -8.78 -7.80
CA ARG A 61 -14.27 -10.00 -8.52
C ARG A 61 -14.59 -11.18 -7.61
N LYS A 62 -14.12 -11.18 -6.37
CA LYS A 62 -14.21 -12.31 -5.45
C LYS A 62 -14.89 -11.91 -4.16
N THR A 63 -15.47 -12.91 -3.51
CA THR A 63 -16.10 -12.79 -2.20
C THR A 63 -15.68 -13.97 -1.34
N GLY A 64 -15.86 -13.83 -0.04
CA GLY A 64 -15.53 -14.82 0.97
C GLY A 64 -14.61 -14.26 2.04
N LEU A 65 -14.53 -14.97 3.17
CA LEU A 65 -13.71 -14.58 4.31
C LEU A 65 -12.24 -14.42 3.93
N TRP A 66 -11.74 -15.24 3.00
CA TRP A 66 -10.37 -15.17 2.51
C TRP A 66 -10.04 -13.83 1.82
N VAL A 67 -10.98 -13.20 1.12
CA VAL A 67 -10.77 -11.88 0.48
C VAL A 67 -10.63 -10.82 1.56
N TRP A 68 -11.52 -10.84 2.56
CA TRP A 68 -11.44 -9.95 3.71
C TRP A 68 -10.12 -10.14 4.47
N THR A 69 -9.72 -11.39 4.74
CA THR A 69 -8.44 -11.70 5.38
C THR A 69 -7.27 -11.18 4.57
N ALA A 70 -7.28 -11.36 3.24
CA ALA A 70 -6.24 -10.81 2.36
C ALA A 70 -6.16 -9.28 2.47
N VAL A 71 -7.30 -8.58 2.52
CA VAL A 71 -7.32 -7.12 2.72
C VAL A 71 -6.69 -6.71 4.04
N ILE A 72 -7.05 -7.38 5.15
CA ILE A 72 -6.49 -7.05 6.46
C ILE A 72 -4.98 -7.31 6.49
N VAL A 73 -4.55 -8.52 6.11
CA VAL A 73 -3.14 -8.93 6.16
C VAL A 73 -2.28 -8.06 5.25
N TRP A 74 -2.73 -7.82 4.01
CA TRP A 74 -1.98 -7.00 3.07
C TRP A 74 -1.79 -5.57 3.58
N ASN A 75 -2.83 -4.94 4.14
CA ASN A 75 -2.70 -3.59 4.69
C ASN A 75 -1.82 -3.56 5.93
N SER A 76 -1.85 -4.59 6.79
CA SER A 76 -0.95 -4.69 7.95
C SER A 76 0.52 -4.79 7.53
N VAL A 77 0.82 -5.61 6.52
CA VAL A 77 2.19 -5.71 5.96
C VAL A 77 2.63 -4.39 5.34
N ALA A 78 1.73 -3.70 4.63
CA ALA A 78 2.06 -2.43 4.00
C ALA A 78 2.26 -1.27 5.00
N ILE A 79 1.63 -1.33 6.18
CA ILE A 79 1.92 -0.44 7.32
C ILE A 79 3.32 -0.71 7.85
N TRP A 80 3.66 -1.98 8.11
CA TRP A 80 5.00 -2.37 8.56
C TRP A 80 6.08 -1.88 7.59
N ASP A 81 5.86 -2.05 6.29
CA ASP A 81 6.74 -1.59 5.23
C ASP A 81 6.94 -0.06 5.25
N ALA A 82 5.85 0.71 5.32
CA ALA A 82 5.93 2.18 5.40
C ALA A 82 6.69 2.67 6.64
N LEU A 83 6.47 2.05 7.80
CA LEU A 83 7.19 2.40 9.04
C LEU A 83 8.65 1.95 9.01
N SER A 84 8.95 0.82 8.37
CA SER A 84 10.33 0.37 8.14
C SER A 84 11.08 1.35 7.23
N ALA A 85 10.44 1.84 6.17
CA ALA A 85 11.00 2.87 5.29
C ALA A 85 11.28 4.18 6.04
N PHE A 86 10.42 4.56 7.01
CA PHE A 86 10.70 5.71 7.89
C PHE A 86 11.97 5.51 8.73
N ILE A 87 12.21 4.31 9.27
CA ILE A 87 13.44 4.00 10.01
C ILE A 87 14.67 4.11 9.09
N ILE A 88 14.57 3.62 7.85
CA ILE A 88 15.66 3.78 6.87
C ILE A 88 15.87 5.26 6.53
N HIS A 89 14.81 6.04 6.37
CA HIS A 89 14.92 7.47 6.11
C HIS A 89 15.64 8.23 7.23
N THR A 90 15.39 7.90 8.50
CA THR A 90 16.04 8.58 9.64
C THR A 90 17.47 8.13 9.87
N THR A 91 17.85 6.92 9.44
CA THR A 91 19.21 6.39 9.61
C THR A 91 20.10 6.62 8.38
N ASN A 92 19.51 6.63 7.18
CA ASN A 92 20.19 6.73 5.89
C ASN A 92 19.36 7.64 4.96
N PRO A 93 19.32 8.97 5.17
CA PRO A 93 18.43 9.85 4.43
C PRO A 93 18.76 9.88 2.92
N TRP A 94 17.73 9.95 2.09
CA TRP A 94 17.84 10.16 0.65
C TRP A 94 17.12 11.46 0.25
N PRO A 95 17.79 12.62 0.38
CA PRO A 95 17.17 13.93 0.19
C PRO A 95 16.77 14.23 -1.27
N GLU A 96 17.30 13.48 -2.23
CA GLU A 96 16.97 13.62 -3.65
C GLU A 96 15.63 12.98 -4.03
N PHE A 97 15.04 12.15 -3.15
CA PHE A 97 13.75 11.55 -3.43
C PHE A 97 12.63 12.60 -3.38
N PHE A 98 11.95 12.81 -4.50
CA PHE A 98 11.00 13.90 -4.66
C PHE A 98 9.83 13.86 -3.67
N MET A 99 9.33 12.68 -3.28
CA MET A 99 8.25 12.57 -2.29
C MET A 99 8.71 13.07 -0.91
N ILE A 100 9.95 12.79 -0.52
CA ILE A 100 10.53 13.28 0.74
C ILE A 100 10.72 14.79 0.67
N ARG A 101 11.12 15.34 -0.48
CA ARG A 101 11.22 16.80 -0.67
C ARG A 101 9.87 17.49 -0.53
N LEU A 102 8.81 16.91 -1.10
CA LEU A 102 7.49 17.52 -1.14
C LEU A 102 6.72 17.37 0.17
N PHE A 103 6.82 16.21 0.82
CA PHE A 103 5.98 15.84 1.96
C PHE A 103 6.78 15.58 3.25
N GLY A 104 8.11 15.59 3.19
CA GLY A 104 8.97 15.24 4.31
C GLY A 104 8.73 13.81 4.80
N SER A 105 9.12 13.56 6.05
CA SER A 105 8.89 12.26 6.69
C SER A 105 7.40 11.95 6.94
N ALA A 106 6.51 12.95 6.85
CA ALA A 106 5.08 12.76 7.04
C ALA A 106 4.46 11.81 6.00
N MET A 107 5.07 11.65 4.82
CA MET A 107 4.57 10.75 3.78
C MET A 107 4.46 9.29 4.23
N PHE A 108 5.39 8.82 5.07
CA PHE A 108 5.38 7.44 5.57
C PHE A 108 4.19 7.21 6.51
N PHE A 109 3.92 8.17 7.39
CA PHE A 109 2.77 8.15 8.29
C PHE A 109 1.46 8.33 7.54
N ALA A 110 1.43 9.14 6.49
CA ALA A 110 0.27 9.27 5.62
C ALA A 110 -0.05 7.94 4.91
N ALA A 111 0.97 7.27 4.35
CA ALA A 111 0.81 5.95 3.75
C ALA A 111 0.27 4.92 4.76
N ALA A 112 0.90 4.82 5.94
CA ALA A 112 0.44 3.95 7.03
C ALA A 112 -0.99 4.30 7.48
N GLY A 113 -1.32 5.59 7.58
CA GLY A 113 -2.64 6.09 7.95
C GLY A 113 -3.73 5.68 6.94
N ILE A 114 -3.45 5.75 5.64
CA ILE A 114 -4.38 5.29 4.60
C ILE A 114 -4.65 3.78 4.74
N HIS A 115 -3.60 2.97 4.96
CA HIS A 115 -3.77 1.54 5.19
C HIS A 115 -4.59 1.25 6.47
N LEU A 116 -4.37 2.00 7.54
CA LEU A 116 -5.18 1.91 8.77
C LEU A 116 -6.65 2.28 8.53
N ILE A 117 -6.91 3.33 7.74
CA ILE A 117 -8.27 3.72 7.34
C ILE A 117 -8.93 2.58 6.56
N ILE A 118 -8.22 1.93 5.64
CA ILE A 118 -8.76 0.77 4.91
C ILE A 118 -9.10 -0.37 5.87
N ILE A 119 -8.20 -0.73 6.79
CA ILE A 119 -8.45 -1.77 7.80
C ILE A 119 -9.68 -1.43 8.64
N PHE A 120 -9.76 -0.18 9.13
CA PHE A 120 -10.88 0.30 9.92
C PHE A 120 -12.19 0.18 9.16
N LEU A 121 -12.25 0.67 7.92
CA LEU A 121 -13.44 0.60 7.07
C LEU A 121 -13.80 -0.85 6.72
N ALA A 122 -12.83 -1.70 6.39
CA ALA A 122 -13.04 -3.10 6.06
C ALA A 122 -13.50 -3.94 7.27
N SER A 123 -13.21 -3.48 8.49
CA SER A 123 -13.64 -4.12 9.73
C SER A 123 -15.05 -3.73 10.15
N GLN A 124 -15.66 -2.71 9.53
CA GLN A 124 -17.03 -2.32 9.83
C GLN A 124 -18.01 -3.42 9.42
N PRO A 125 -19.04 -3.73 10.23
CA PRO A 125 -19.94 -4.85 9.96
C PRO A 125 -20.59 -4.82 8.58
N ASP A 126 -21.04 -3.64 8.12
CA ASP A 126 -21.69 -3.46 6.82
C ASP A 126 -20.74 -3.75 5.64
N VAL A 127 -19.48 -3.36 5.75
CA VAL A 127 -18.45 -3.58 4.72
C VAL A 127 -17.95 -5.03 4.77
N LYS A 128 -17.71 -5.58 5.96
CA LYS A 128 -17.31 -6.98 6.13
C LYS A 128 -18.35 -7.91 5.50
N MET A 129 -19.64 -7.65 5.71
CA MET A 129 -20.71 -8.44 5.10
C MET A 129 -20.71 -8.37 3.57
N GLN A 130 -20.30 -7.26 2.95
CA GLN A 130 -20.16 -7.15 1.49
C GLN A 130 -19.00 -8.01 0.95
N PHE A 131 -17.91 -8.15 1.72
CA PHE A 131 -16.86 -9.10 1.36
C PHE A 131 -17.33 -10.55 1.49
N LEU A 132 -18.15 -10.86 2.49
CA LEU A 132 -18.61 -12.22 2.77
C LEU A 132 -19.77 -12.69 1.87
N LYS A 133 -20.64 -11.77 1.43
CA LYS A 133 -21.81 -12.08 0.62
C LYS A 133 -21.68 -11.46 -0.77
N ARG A 134 -21.69 -12.29 -1.81
CA ARG A 134 -22.27 -11.85 -3.10
C ARG A 134 -23.76 -12.13 -2.99
N LEU A 135 -24.59 -11.09 -3.14
CA LEU A 135 -26.06 -11.12 -3.03
C LEU A 135 -26.69 -12.45 -3.48
N ASP A 136 -27.65 -12.95 -2.71
CA ASP A 136 -28.72 -13.88 -3.14
C ASP A 136 -29.64 -13.23 -4.21
N SER A 137 -29.12 -12.41 -5.13
CA SER A 137 -29.93 -11.64 -6.08
C SER A 137 -29.43 -11.73 -7.51
N GLN A 138 -29.16 -12.95 -8.00
CA GLN A 138 -29.11 -13.23 -9.45
C GLN A 138 -29.91 -14.47 -9.88
N VAL A 139 -30.90 -14.91 -9.11
CA VAL A 139 -31.96 -15.78 -9.63
C VAL A 139 -33.30 -15.35 -9.00
N ALA A 140 -33.93 -14.37 -9.61
CA ALA A 140 -35.37 -14.13 -9.56
C ALA A 140 -35.86 -14.10 -11.01
#